data_AF-A0A816C1V2-F1
#
_entry.id   AF-A0A816C1V2-F1
#
_cell.length_a   1.000
_cell.length_b   1.000
_cell.length_c   1.000
_cell.angle_alpha   90.00
_cell.angle_beta   90.00
_cell.angle_gamma   90.00
#
_symmetry.space_group_name_H-M   'P 1'
#
loop_
_entity.id
_entity.type
_entity.pdbx_description
1 polymer ?
#
loop_
_entity_poly.entity_id
_entity_poly.type
_entity_poly.pdbx_seq_one_letter_code
_entity_poly.pdbx_strand_id
1 'polypeptide(L)'
;MWLKDDLERFQYLLSLHLINTIAFLVRFIIICADISSASSDAKGYLVPILLLDLGASVILLFSNIVYVLLRYIGPVIFETDRNKMLCCSQSFAWRLATITCVRCDCHLEHPQAILLTRFFTLVFFELLKFIAFVLACACANKYGPYGLGYCIVAAFSFVPSIFTVVVEYLHHHRLWLDYRPDSSEKKKPTYCSGHRCFLPMAMLNDQQTSHWQQTQCPKRDECQSRNLYHVLMYHSGNQRYPPAKTADGQTVVGFHQTDHKAAYSIAKTGFRASKKGMLGPGVYFATSLDHTEFKAQQYGTYICAKIDLRRTFRTKTKNPTVPTNYDTVYFEHDRGADEFCVRKEQQIQSWIIVVDQDPNERVLKKGNAGRLDSGKFIEDRLNENVYKGCFASL
;
A
#
# COMPACT_ATOMS: atom_id res chain seq x y z
N MET A 1 -14.27 9.96 10.54
CA MET A 1 -13.87 10.67 9.31
C MET A 1 -13.77 9.66 8.17
N TRP A 2 -14.76 9.62 7.28
CA TRP A 2 -14.77 8.72 6.13
C TRP A 2 -14.27 9.48 4.91
N LEU A 3 -12.95 9.51 4.70
CA LEU A 3 -12.37 10.03 3.46
C LEU A 3 -12.61 8.97 2.38
N LYS A 4 -13.39 9.29 1.35
CA LYS A 4 -13.90 8.30 0.39
C LYS A 4 -12.79 7.79 -0.52
N ASP A 5 -11.87 8.66 -0.93
CA ASP A 5 -10.74 8.35 -1.80
C ASP A 5 -9.42 9.05 -1.39
N ASP A 6 -8.35 8.76 -2.14
CA ASP A 6 -7.01 9.30 -1.91
C ASP A 6 -6.92 10.80 -2.20
N LEU A 7 -7.81 11.35 -3.04
CA LEU A 7 -7.81 12.77 -3.39
C LEU A 7 -8.40 13.60 -2.25
N GLU A 8 -9.55 13.20 -1.71
CA GLU A 8 -10.15 13.84 -0.52
C GLU A 8 -9.18 13.80 0.66
N ARG A 9 -8.50 12.66 0.87
CA ARG A 9 -7.46 12.54 1.90
C ARG A 9 -6.33 13.52 1.67
N PHE A 10 -5.84 13.61 0.44
CA PHE A 10 -4.75 14.50 0.09
C PHE A 10 -5.14 15.98 0.33
N GLN A 11 -6.32 16.40 -0.12
CA GLN A 11 -6.84 17.74 0.09
C GLN A 11 -6.95 18.05 1.60
N TYR A 12 -7.47 17.11 2.39
CA TYR A 12 -7.58 17.27 3.83
C TYR A 12 -6.22 17.42 4.51
N LEU A 13 -5.25 16.57 4.16
CA LEU A 13 -3.88 16.68 4.67
C LEU A 13 -3.24 18.02 4.27
N LEU A 14 -3.45 18.48 3.03
CA LEU A 14 -2.95 19.77 2.57
C LEU A 14 -3.51 20.92 3.42
N SER A 15 -4.81 20.91 3.72
CA SER A 15 -5.43 21.91 4.59
C SER A 15 -4.82 21.90 6.00
N LEU A 16 -4.64 20.71 6.61
CA LEU A 16 -4.01 20.59 7.93
C LEU A 16 -2.56 21.09 7.93
N HIS A 17 -1.79 20.75 6.90
CA HIS A 17 -0.41 21.23 6.76
C HIS A 17 -0.33 22.75 6.58
N LEU A 18 -1.26 23.35 5.83
CA LEU A 18 -1.34 24.81 5.67
C LEU A 18 -1.64 25.51 7.00
N ILE A 19 -2.62 25.01 7.76
CA ILE A 19 -2.95 25.53 9.09
C ILE A 19 -1.74 25.44 10.03
N ASN A 20 -1.07 24.28 10.06
CA ASN A 20 0.14 24.08 10.86
C ASN A 20 1.28 25.03 10.48
N THR A 21 1.43 25.32 9.18
CA THR A 21 2.45 26.25 8.67
C THR A 21 2.16 27.68 9.12
N ILE A 22 0.91 28.14 8.98
CA ILE A 22 0.51 29.48 9.44
C ILE A 22 0.70 29.60 10.95
N ALA A 23 0.26 28.60 11.72
CA ALA A 23 0.42 28.59 13.17
C ALA A 23 1.91 28.64 13.58
N PHE A 24 2.78 27.92 12.88
CA PHE A 24 4.22 28.00 13.09
C PHE A 24 4.77 29.41 12.87
N LEU A 25 4.40 30.08 11.77
CA LEU A 25 4.85 31.47 11.52
C LEU A 25 4.42 32.42 12.63
N VAL A 26 3.19 32.29 13.13
CA VAL A 26 2.70 33.09 14.25
C VAL A 26 3.49 32.80 15.53
N ARG A 27 3.71 31.52 15.89
CA ARG A 27 4.52 31.15 17.06
C ARG A 27 5.94 31.68 16.96
N PHE A 28 6.55 31.58 15.78
CA PHE A 28 7.89 32.06 15.51
C PHE A 28 8.01 33.58 15.71
N ILE A 29 7.05 34.36 15.22
CA ILE A 29 7.01 35.81 15.42
C ILE A 29 6.87 36.15 16.92
N ILE A 30 5.94 35.49 17.61
CA ILE A 30 5.70 35.72 19.04
C ILE A 30 6.95 35.42 19.87
N ILE A 31 7.58 34.27 19.65
CA ILE A 31 8.74 33.88 20.45
C ILE A 31 9.96 34.77 20.17
N CYS A 32 10.14 35.24 18.93
CA CYS A 32 11.18 36.21 18.61
C CYS A 32 10.93 37.55 19.33
N ALA A 33 9.69 38.01 19.41
CA ALA A 33 9.32 39.21 20.16
C ALA A 33 9.57 39.05 21.67
N ASP A 34 9.20 37.90 22.23
CA ASP A 34 9.48 37.56 23.63
C ASP A 34 10.99 37.53 23.88
N ILE A 35 11.78 36.87 23.03
CA ILE A 35 13.25 36.83 23.16
C ILE A 35 13.86 38.24 23.13
N SER A 36 13.38 39.11 22.24
CA SER A 36 13.91 40.46 22.10
C SER A 36 13.67 41.33 23.35
N SER A 37 12.58 41.08 24.06
CA SER A 37 12.15 41.86 25.23
C SER A 37 12.42 41.19 26.57
N ALA A 38 12.87 39.93 26.57
CA ALA A 38 13.11 39.12 27.76
C ALA A 38 14.39 39.49 28.53
N SER A 39 14.36 39.27 29.84
CA SER A 39 15.55 39.26 30.69
C SER A 39 16.51 38.11 30.30
N SER A 40 17.77 38.21 30.72
CA SER A 40 18.77 37.16 30.46
C SER A 40 18.32 35.78 30.94
N ASP A 41 17.67 35.71 32.10
CA ASP A 41 17.21 34.45 32.71
C ASP A 41 16.02 33.83 31.96
N ALA A 42 15.14 34.67 31.39
CA ALA A 42 14.02 34.21 30.58
C ALA A 42 14.49 33.75 29.19
N LYS A 43 15.51 34.40 28.60
CA LYS A 43 16.12 33.95 27.33
C LYS A 43 16.64 32.51 27.41
N GLY A 44 17.15 32.08 28.57
CA GLY A 44 17.59 30.71 28.80
C GLY A 44 16.50 29.65 28.58
N TYR A 45 15.21 30.01 28.67
CA TYR A 45 14.08 29.14 28.34
C TYR A 45 13.61 29.34 26.90
N LEU A 46 13.49 30.58 26.47
CA LEU A 46 12.91 30.93 25.16
C LEU A 46 13.76 30.45 23.98
N VAL A 47 15.10 30.48 24.10
CA VAL A 47 16.00 30.02 23.03
C VAL A 47 15.85 28.51 22.77
N PRO A 48 15.90 27.62 23.79
CA PRO A 48 15.59 26.20 23.58
C PRO A 48 14.20 25.93 22.99
N ILE A 49 13.17 26.66 23.43
CA ILE A 49 11.80 26.52 22.88
C ILE A 49 11.80 26.84 21.39
N LEU A 50 12.44 27.96 20.99
CA LEU A 50 12.56 28.34 19.58
C LEU A 50 13.32 27.28 18.78
N LEU A 51 14.44 26.77 19.28
CA LEU A 51 15.24 25.75 18.58
C LEU A 51 14.46 24.44 18.38
N LEU A 52 13.73 23.99 19.40
CA LEU A 52 12.90 22.77 19.32
C LEU A 52 11.75 22.93 18.32
N ASP A 53 10.99 24.03 18.39
CA ASP A 53 9.87 24.27 17.48
C ASP A 53 10.33 24.53 16.05
N LEU A 54 11.43 25.27 15.87
CA LEU A 54 12.03 25.50 14.55
C LEU A 54 12.52 24.19 13.95
N GLY A 55 13.28 23.39 14.71
CA GLY A 55 13.77 22.09 14.26
C GLY A 55 12.64 21.15 13.86
N ALA A 56 11.58 21.07 14.66
CA ALA A 56 10.44 20.21 14.37
C ALA A 56 9.60 20.71 13.20
N SER A 57 9.27 21.99 13.18
CA SER A 57 8.35 22.57 12.20
C SER A 57 8.99 22.77 10.84
N VAL A 58 10.26 23.16 10.75
CA VAL A 58 10.96 23.38 9.46
C VAL A 58 11.21 22.06 8.74
N ILE A 59 11.65 21.02 9.45
CA ILE A 59 11.88 19.71 8.83
C ILE A 59 10.56 19.15 8.29
N LEU A 60 9.49 19.19 9.10
CA LEU A 60 8.17 18.78 8.64
C LEU A 60 7.67 19.61 7.45
N LEU A 61 7.80 20.94 7.52
CA LEU A 61 7.40 21.83 6.43
C LEU A 61 8.14 21.48 5.14
N PHE A 62 9.47 21.31 5.21
CA PHE A 62 10.28 20.95 4.06
C PHE A 62 9.87 19.58 3.49
N SER A 63 9.74 18.55 4.34
CA SER A 63 9.27 17.23 3.90
C SER A 63 7.89 17.28 3.23
N ASN A 64 6.98 18.12 3.72
CA ASN A 64 5.63 18.28 3.14
C ASN A 64 5.64 19.11 1.85
N ILE A 65 6.44 20.17 1.76
CA ILE A 65 6.59 20.95 0.52
C ILE A 65 7.17 20.05 -0.56
N VAL A 66 8.26 19.33 -0.27
CA VAL A 66 8.85 18.47 -1.28
C VAL A 66 7.86 17.36 -1.68
N TYR A 67 7.11 16.78 -0.74
CA TYR A 67 6.03 15.85 -1.08
C TYR A 67 5.05 16.42 -2.11
N VAL A 68 4.52 17.63 -1.85
CA VAL A 68 3.54 18.29 -2.73
C VAL A 68 4.14 18.59 -4.10
N LEU A 69 5.37 19.12 -4.14
CA LEU A 69 6.08 19.41 -5.39
C LEU A 69 6.30 18.14 -6.21
N LEU A 70 6.75 17.06 -5.57
CA LEU A 70 6.94 15.77 -6.25
C LEU A 70 5.63 15.16 -6.75
N ARG A 71 4.54 15.33 -6.01
CA ARG A 71 3.23 14.80 -6.40
C ARG A 71 2.62 15.54 -7.60
N TYR A 72 2.67 16.87 -7.61
CA TYR A 72 2.01 17.69 -8.63
C TYR A 72 2.92 18.04 -9.81
N ILE A 73 4.16 18.40 -9.51
CA ILE A 73 5.09 18.90 -10.53
C ILE A 73 5.88 17.73 -11.11
N GLY A 74 6.08 16.65 -10.35
CA GLY A 74 6.77 15.44 -10.82
C GLY A 74 6.22 14.91 -12.17
N PRO A 75 4.91 14.66 -12.31
CA PRO A 75 4.35 14.22 -13.58
C PRO A 75 4.63 15.20 -14.74
N VAL A 76 4.53 16.51 -14.50
CA VAL A 76 4.73 17.57 -15.51
C VAL A 76 6.21 17.71 -15.91
N ILE A 77 7.14 17.61 -14.97
CA ILE A 77 8.57 17.73 -15.23
C ILE A 77 9.12 16.46 -15.87
N PHE A 78 8.62 15.29 -15.47
CA PHE A 78 9.22 13.99 -15.80
C PHE A 78 8.42 13.17 -16.82
N GLU A 79 7.38 13.75 -17.43
CA GLU A 79 6.56 13.08 -18.46
C GLU A 79 7.37 12.67 -19.69
N THR A 80 8.44 13.41 -20.02
CA THR A 80 9.27 13.19 -21.20
C THR A 80 10.38 12.15 -21.04
N ASP A 81 10.69 11.69 -19.81
CA ASP A 81 11.85 10.80 -19.60
C ASP A 81 11.66 9.76 -18.47
N ARG A 82 10.43 9.22 -18.31
CA ARG A 82 10.14 8.12 -17.35
C ARG A 82 11.11 6.94 -17.44
N ASN A 83 11.74 6.72 -18.59
CA ASN A 83 12.65 5.59 -18.83
C ASN A 83 14.11 5.85 -18.41
N LYS A 84 14.51 7.08 -18.06
CA LYS A 84 15.92 7.42 -17.80
C LYS A 84 16.26 7.85 -16.37
N MET A 85 15.28 8.08 -15.51
CA MET A 85 15.58 8.40 -14.11
C MET A 85 15.99 7.14 -13.33
N LEU A 86 17.29 6.87 -13.31
CA LEU A 86 18.00 6.09 -12.30
C LEU A 86 17.82 6.76 -10.92
N CYS A 87 16.64 6.63 -10.34
CA CYS A 87 16.16 7.53 -9.28
C CYS A 87 16.74 7.25 -7.87
N CYS A 88 17.58 6.21 -7.67
CA CYS A 88 17.91 5.77 -6.32
C CYS A 88 19.38 5.86 -5.87
N SER A 89 20.31 6.26 -6.74
CA SER A 89 21.73 6.25 -6.36
C SER A 89 22.27 7.55 -5.76
N GLN A 90 21.62 8.73 -5.90
CA GLN A 90 22.38 9.97 -5.65
C GLN A 90 21.74 11.18 -4.95
N SER A 91 20.66 11.08 -4.17
CA SER A 91 20.49 12.16 -3.17
C SER A 91 19.77 11.75 -1.88
N PHE A 92 20.47 11.99 -0.78
CA PHE A 92 19.91 12.02 0.57
C PHE A 92 18.68 12.93 0.67
N ALA A 93 18.68 14.04 -0.09
CA ALA A 93 17.54 14.95 -0.17
C ALA A 93 16.30 14.29 -0.78
N TRP A 94 16.45 13.38 -1.76
CA TRP A 94 15.35 12.60 -2.32
C TRP A 94 14.79 11.64 -1.29
N ARG A 95 15.64 10.90 -0.55
CA ARG A 95 15.17 9.98 0.51
C ARG A 95 14.42 10.69 1.65
N LEU A 96 14.84 11.91 1.99
CA LEU A 96 14.17 12.76 2.97
C LEU A 96 12.85 13.37 2.45
N ALA A 97 12.86 13.79 1.19
CA ALA A 97 11.71 14.31 0.47
C ALA A 97 10.61 13.27 0.27
N THR A 98 11.00 12.00 0.16
CA THR A 98 10.12 10.91 -0.23
C THR A 98 9.66 10.01 0.91
N ILE A 99 9.94 10.37 2.18
CA ILE A 99 9.29 9.77 3.37
C ILE A 99 7.75 9.75 3.20
N THR A 100 7.23 10.61 2.33
CA THR A 100 5.83 10.81 2.00
C THR A 100 5.41 10.23 0.63
N CYS A 101 6.35 9.95 -0.29
CA CYS A 101 6.04 9.56 -1.67
C CYS A 101 6.04 8.04 -1.86
N VAL A 102 4.90 7.39 -1.67
CA VAL A 102 4.70 5.93 -1.89
C VAL A 102 4.77 5.54 -3.39
N ARG A 103 5.03 6.49 -4.30
CA ARG A 103 5.00 6.28 -5.76
C ARG A 103 6.36 6.38 -6.47
N CYS A 104 7.47 6.57 -5.75
CA CYS A 104 8.78 6.29 -6.38
C CYS A 104 8.90 4.78 -6.58
N ASP A 105 9.45 4.34 -7.70
CA ASP A 105 9.72 2.91 -7.94
C ASP A 105 10.61 2.32 -6.83
N CYS A 106 11.50 3.13 -6.25
CA CYS A 106 12.33 2.80 -5.10
C CYS A 106 11.58 2.58 -3.77
N HIS A 107 10.31 3.00 -3.68
CA HIS A 107 9.47 2.87 -2.49
C HIS A 107 8.47 1.73 -2.57
N LEU A 108 8.28 1.15 -3.76
CA LEU A 108 7.50 -0.07 -3.97
C LEU A 108 8.11 -1.27 -3.21
N GLU A 109 9.41 -1.20 -2.88
CA GLU A 109 10.11 -2.26 -2.18
C GLU A 109 9.64 -2.43 -0.72
N HIS A 110 9.19 -1.34 -0.08
CA HIS A 110 8.84 -1.32 1.35
C HIS A 110 7.71 -0.34 1.72
N PRO A 111 6.50 -0.46 1.14
CA PRO A 111 5.40 0.47 1.39
C PRO A 111 5.02 0.57 2.88
N GLN A 112 5.15 -0.54 3.61
CA GLN A 112 4.95 -0.56 5.07
C GLN A 112 5.99 0.24 5.82
N ALA A 113 7.28 0.02 5.54
CA ALA A 113 8.36 0.68 6.25
C ALA A 113 8.26 2.19 6.04
N ILE A 114 7.82 2.64 4.87
CA ILE A 114 7.64 4.06 4.55
C ILE A 114 6.46 4.64 5.31
N LEU A 115 5.28 4.01 5.25
CA LEU A 115 4.12 4.46 6.01
C LEU A 115 4.42 4.49 7.52
N LEU A 116 5.13 3.48 8.03
CA LEU A 116 5.52 3.37 9.42
C LEU A 116 6.58 4.42 9.80
N THR A 117 7.59 4.63 8.95
CA THR A 117 8.62 5.67 9.14
C THR A 117 7.98 7.04 9.15
N ARG A 118 7.04 7.32 8.23
CA ARG A 118 6.30 8.57 8.19
C ARG A 118 5.48 8.78 9.46
N PHE A 119 4.74 7.76 9.89
CA PHE A 119 3.97 7.80 11.11
C PHE A 119 4.86 8.11 12.32
N PHE A 120 5.96 7.38 12.50
CA PHE A 120 6.88 7.61 13.61
C PHE A 120 7.61 8.95 13.52
N THR A 121 7.95 9.42 12.32
CA THR A 121 8.55 10.74 12.11
C THR A 121 7.59 11.85 12.54
N LEU A 122 6.31 11.75 12.17
CA LEU A 122 5.28 12.70 12.60
C LEU A 122 5.12 12.67 14.13
N VAL A 123 4.99 11.48 14.73
CA VAL A 123 4.88 11.33 16.19
C VAL A 123 6.09 11.92 16.92
N PHE A 124 7.30 11.67 16.41
CA PHE A 124 8.53 12.21 16.98
C PHE A 124 8.55 13.74 16.96
N PHE A 125 8.22 14.36 15.83
CA PHE A 125 8.19 15.82 15.74
C PHE A 125 7.05 16.45 16.56
N GLU A 126 5.91 15.77 16.70
CA GLU A 126 4.85 16.20 17.62
C GLU A 126 5.29 16.11 19.08
N LEU A 127 6.08 15.11 19.46
CA LEU A 127 6.67 15.03 20.79
C LEU A 127 7.63 16.20 21.05
N LEU A 128 8.46 16.58 20.08
CA LEU A 128 9.35 17.74 20.22
C LEU A 128 8.58 19.06 20.40
N LYS A 129 7.50 19.26 19.64
CA LYS A 129 6.60 20.41 19.83
C LYS A 129 5.95 20.39 21.20
N PHE A 130 5.53 19.21 21.68
CA PHE A 130 4.96 19.06 23.02
C PHE A 130 5.96 19.42 24.12
N ILE A 131 7.22 19.01 23.99
CA ILE A 131 8.29 19.43 24.90
C ILE A 131 8.49 20.95 24.86
N ALA A 132 8.52 21.56 23.67
CA ALA A 132 8.62 23.02 23.52
C ALA A 132 7.45 23.75 24.20
N PHE A 133 6.22 23.21 24.07
CA PHE A 133 5.05 23.71 24.76
C PHE A 133 5.16 23.62 26.29
N VAL A 134 5.57 22.48 26.84
CA VAL A 134 5.77 22.32 28.30
C VAL A 134 6.82 23.30 28.82
N LEU A 135 7.93 23.48 28.09
CA LEU A 135 8.96 24.47 28.43
C LEU A 135 8.42 25.90 28.40
N ALA A 136 7.57 26.23 27.42
CA ALA A 136 6.93 27.54 27.34
C ALA A 136 5.96 27.77 28.51
N CYS A 137 5.19 26.75 28.92
CA CYS A 137 4.34 26.82 30.10
C CYS A 137 5.16 27.07 31.37
N ALA A 138 6.30 26.38 31.52
CA ALA A 138 7.20 26.58 32.63
C ALA A 138 7.82 28.00 32.64
N CYS A 139 8.19 28.52 31.47
CA CYS A 139 8.67 29.88 31.30
C CYS A 139 7.61 30.92 31.70
N ALA A 140 6.39 30.78 31.19
CA ALA A 140 5.28 31.68 31.51
C ALA A 140 4.94 31.67 33.01
N ASN A 141 4.94 30.49 33.63
CA ASN A 141 4.71 30.37 35.07
C ASN A 141 5.79 31.08 35.90
N LYS A 142 7.05 31.07 35.45
CA LYS A 142 8.18 31.65 36.17
C LYS A 142 8.37 33.15 35.90
N TYR A 143 8.19 33.58 34.67
CA TYR A 143 8.53 34.93 34.22
C TYR A 143 7.32 35.75 33.74
N GLY A 144 6.10 35.27 33.98
CA GLY A 144 4.85 35.98 33.69
C GLY A 144 4.50 35.97 32.20
N PRO A 145 4.46 37.13 31.51
CA PRO A 145 3.97 37.20 30.13
C PRO A 145 4.86 36.47 29.12
N TYR A 146 6.16 36.29 29.41
CA TYR A 146 7.11 35.66 28.49
C TYR A 146 6.77 34.18 28.26
N GLY A 147 6.53 33.81 27.01
CA GLY A 147 6.13 32.46 26.61
C GLY A 147 4.63 32.20 26.69
N LEU A 148 3.81 33.08 27.30
CA LEU A 148 2.37 32.89 27.39
C LEU A 148 1.71 32.92 25.99
N GLY A 149 2.09 33.89 25.16
CA GLY A 149 1.58 33.98 23.78
C GLY A 149 1.93 32.73 22.97
N TYR A 150 3.15 32.21 23.13
CA TYR A 150 3.57 30.95 22.52
C TYR A 150 2.70 29.78 22.99
N CYS A 151 2.47 29.63 24.30
CA CYS A 151 1.64 28.56 24.86
C CYS A 151 0.24 28.52 24.26
N ILE A 152 -0.41 29.69 24.15
CA ILE A 152 -1.76 29.80 23.60
C ILE A 152 -1.77 29.30 22.15
N VAL A 153 -0.88 29.83 21.31
CA VAL A 153 -0.85 29.46 19.88
C VAL A 153 -0.40 28.01 19.69
N ALA A 154 0.54 27.53 20.49
CA ALA A 154 0.99 26.14 20.50
C ALA A 154 -0.18 25.18 20.82
N ALA A 155 -0.95 25.47 21.88
CA ALA A 155 -2.13 24.69 22.26
C ALA A 155 -3.13 24.55 21.10
N PHE A 156 -3.45 25.64 20.42
CA PHE A 156 -4.34 25.61 19.24
C PHE A 156 -3.75 24.83 18.07
N SER A 157 -2.44 24.92 17.86
CA SER A 157 -1.76 24.23 16.75
C SER A 157 -1.55 22.73 16.93
N PHE A 158 -1.64 22.22 18.16
CA PHE A 158 -1.61 20.76 18.39
C PHE A 158 -2.83 20.07 17.80
N VAL A 159 -3.99 20.71 17.80
CA VAL A 159 -5.22 20.12 17.28
C VAL A 159 -5.04 19.67 15.81
N PRO A 160 -4.74 20.56 14.84
CA PRO A 160 -4.52 20.14 13.46
C PRO A 160 -3.35 19.17 13.30
N SER A 161 -2.29 19.29 14.12
CA SER A 161 -1.16 18.36 14.08
C SER A 161 -1.53 16.93 14.52
N ILE A 162 -2.31 16.79 15.59
CA ILE A 162 -2.86 15.49 16.03
C ILE A 162 -3.78 14.92 14.94
N PHE A 163 -4.62 15.75 14.31
CA PHE A 163 -5.44 15.30 13.19
C PHE A 163 -4.59 14.78 12.02
N THR A 164 -3.45 15.39 11.72
CA THR A 164 -2.50 14.87 10.71
C THR A 164 -2.03 13.46 11.07
N VAL A 165 -1.58 13.25 12.31
CA VAL A 165 -1.14 11.93 12.79
C VAL A 165 -2.28 10.91 12.70
N VAL A 166 -3.49 11.30 13.10
CA VAL A 166 -4.68 10.43 13.04
C VAL A 166 -5.04 10.07 11.60
N VAL A 167 -5.02 11.02 10.66
CA VAL A 167 -5.30 10.74 9.24
C VAL A 167 -4.30 9.73 8.68
N GLU A 168 -3.01 9.92 8.96
CA GLU A 168 -1.95 9.03 8.49
C GLU A 168 -2.05 7.64 9.11
N TYR A 169 -2.33 7.56 10.42
CA TYR A 169 -2.58 6.29 11.10
C TYR A 169 -3.79 5.56 10.51
N LEU A 170 -4.92 6.26 10.34
CA LEU A 170 -6.14 5.68 9.76
C LEU A 170 -5.90 5.23 8.32
N HIS A 171 -5.10 5.98 7.56
CA HIS A 171 -4.73 5.60 6.20
C HIS A 171 -3.88 4.33 6.17
N HIS A 172 -2.84 4.25 7.01
CA HIS A 172 -2.02 3.06 7.15
C HIS A 172 -2.87 1.85 7.56
N HIS A 173 -3.72 2.01 8.58
CA HIS A 173 -4.64 0.98 9.03
C HIS A 173 -5.60 0.54 7.92
N ARG A 174 -6.19 1.49 7.17
CA ARG A 174 -7.11 1.18 6.07
C ARG A 174 -6.43 0.44 4.93
N LEU A 175 -5.22 0.84 4.52
CA LEU A 175 -4.51 0.15 3.44
C LEU A 175 -4.06 -1.25 3.86
N TRP A 176 -3.62 -1.41 5.10
CA TRP A 176 -2.95 -2.63 5.52
C TRP A 176 -3.87 -3.66 6.18
N LEU A 177 -4.79 -3.20 7.03
CA LEU A 177 -5.61 -4.07 7.88
C LEU A 177 -7.06 -4.16 7.43
N ASP A 178 -7.57 -3.11 6.79
CA ASP A 178 -9.00 -2.96 6.49
C ASP A 178 -9.29 -2.69 5.01
N TYR A 179 -8.34 -2.96 4.11
CA TYR A 179 -8.56 -2.73 2.68
C TYR A 179 -9.71 -3.62 2.22
N ARG A 180 -10.78 -2.98 1.75
CA ARG A 180 -11.95 -3.62 1.18
C ARG A 180 -12.27 -2.90 -0.12
N PRO A 181 -12.17 -3.60 -1.26
CA PRO A 181 -12.40 -2.96 -2.54
C PRO A 181 -13.89 -2.76 -2.84
N ASP A 182 -14.79 -3.33 -2.02
CA ASP A 182 -16.23 -3.08 -2.07
C ASP A 182 -16.69 -2.48 -0.74
N SER A 183 -16.75 -1.15 -0.69
CA SER A 183 -17.23 -0.40 0.48
C SER A 183 -18.71 -0.01 0.38
N SER A 184 -19.46 -0.56 -0.57
CA SER A 184 -20.85 -0.19 -0.79
C SER A 184 -21.82 -0.82 0.23
N GLU A 185 -21.43 -1.96 0.83
CA GLU A 185 -22.25 -2.65 1.83
C GLU A 185 -22.18 -1.94 3.20
N LYS A 186 -23.34 -1.51 3.74
CA LYS A 186 -23.46 -0.89 5.07
C LYS A 186 -23.03 -1.81 6.22
N LYS A 187 -23.01 -3.12 6.01
CA LYS A 187 -22.65 -4.13 7.02
C LYS A 187 -21.30 -4.76 6.66
N LYS A 188 -20.40 -4.87 7.64
CA LYS A 188 -19.10 -5.55 7.46
C LYS A 188 -19.36 -7.01 7.02
N PRO A 189 -18.94 -7.41 5.81
CA PRO A 189 -19.13 -8.78 5.35
C PRO A 189 -18.34 -9.74 6.24
N THR A 190 -18.91 -10.93 6.46
CA THR A 190 -18.20 -12.03 7.14
C THR A 190 -17.43 -12.80 6.07
N TYR A 191 -16.12 -12.98 6.28
CA TYR A 191 -15.27 -13.74 5.36
C TYR A 191 -14.96 -15.13 5.91
N CYS A 192 -14.61 -16.04 5.01
CA CYS A 192 -14.13 -17.37 5.36
C CYS A 192 -12.84 -17.26 6.18
N SER A 193 -12.65 -18.15 7.15
CA SER A 193 -11.48 -18.15 8.05
C SER A 193 -10.13 -18.36 7.34
N GLY A 194 -10.14 -18.94 6.14
CA GLY A 194 -8.96 -19.07 5.28
C GLY A 194 -8.56 -17.77 4.59
N HIS A 195 -9.48 -16.82 4.41
CA HIS A 195 -9.17 -15.51 3.85
C HIS A 195 -8.42 -14.65 4.87
N ARG A 196 -7.28 -14.09 4.49
CA ARG A 196 -6.45 -13.25 5.38
C ARG A 196 -6.75 -11.76 5.22
N CYS A 197 -6.66 -11.25 3.99
CA CYS A 197 -6.96 -9.87 3.68
C CYS A 197 -7.08 -9.68 2.16
N PHE A 198 -7.59 -8.51 1.77
CA PHE A 198 -7.36 -7.95 0.45
C PHE A 198 -6.09 -7.09 0.50
N LEU A 199 -5.30 -7.09 -0.57
CA LEU A 199 -4.20 -6.18 -0.79
C LEU A 199 -4.41 -5.41 -2.10
N PRO A 200 -4.14 -4.10 -2.15
CA PRO A 200 -4.07 -3.38 -3.42
C PRO A 200 -2.86 -3.87 -4.23
N MET A 201 -3.01 -4.00 -5.55
CA MET A 201 -1.90 -4.36 -6.45
C MET A 201 -0.72 -3.38 -6.35
N ALA A 202 -0.98 -2.09 -6.07
CA ALA A 202 0.06 -1.09 -5.82
C ALA A 202 0.97 -1.40 -4.62
N MET A 203 0.60 -2.38 -3.78
CA MET A 203 1.46 -2.87 -2.70
C MET A 203 2.35 -4.03 -3.14
N LEU A 204 2.06 -4.70 -4.26
CA LEU A 204 2.96 -5.71 -4.80
C LEU A 204 4.15 -5.04 -5.47
N ASN A 205 5.29 -5.71 -5.39
CA ASN A 205 6.57 -5.24 -5.90
C ASN A 205 6.72 -5.45 -7.42
N ASP A 206 5.61 -5.37 -8.16
CA ASP A 206 5.59 -5.70 -9.58
C ASP A 206 5.00 -4.55 -10.40
N GLN A 207 5.90 -3.70 -10.87
CA GLN A 207 5.71 -3.09 -12.17
C GLN A 207 6.77 -3.66 -13.10
N GLN A 208 6.48 -4.81 -13.73
CA GLN A 208 6.74 -5.25 -15.12
C GLN A 208 7.90 -4.59 -15.91
N THR A 209 8.95 -4.16 -15.25
CA THR A 209 10.13 -3.59 -15.88
C THR A 209 11.21 -4.65 -15.75
N SER A 210 11.62 -5.18 -16.89
CA SER A 210 12.69 -6.17 -17.06
C SER A 210 14.05 -5.75 -16.48
N HIS A 211 14.13 -4.63 -15.77
CA HIS A 211 15.36 -3.94 -15.42
C HIS A 211 15.67 -3.84 -13.92
N TRP A 212 14.73 -4.13 -13.02
CA TRP A 212 14.98 -3.99 -11.57
C TRP A 212 14.99 -5.35 -10.85
N GLN A 213 16.12 -6.04 -10.96
CA GLN A 213 16.40 -7.34 -10.33
C GLN A 213 16.81 -7.24 -8.84
N GLN A 214 16.66 -6.08 -8.18
CA GLN A 214 17.30 -5.82 -6.88
C GLN A 214 16.42 -6.04 -5.64
N THR A 215 15.12 -6.29 -5.79
CA THR A 215 14.24 -6.72 -4.68
C THR A 215 13.99 -8.22 -4.64
N GLN A 216 14.86 -9.03 -5.25
CA GLN A 216 14.73 -10.47 -5.12
C GLN A 216 14.99 -10.85 -3.67
N CYS A 217 14.15 -11.73 -3.12
CA CYS A 217 14.41 -12.36 -1.83
C CYS A 217 15.90 -12.74 -1.74
N PRO A 218 16.62 -12.44 -0.64
CA PRO A 218 18.06 -12.71 -0.54
C PRO A 218 18.41 -14.17 -0.82
N LYS A 219 17.45 -15.07 -0.60
CA LYS A 219 17.57 -16.51 -0.81
C LYS A 219 17.07 -16.98 -2.18
N ARG A 220 16.60 -16.09 -3.07
CA ARG A 220 16.11 -16.37 -4.45
C ARG A 220 15.45 -17.75 -4.59
N ASP A 221 16.12 -18.67 -5.30
CA ASP A 221 15.66 -20.02 -5.62
C ASP A 221 15.66 -20.98 -4.40
N GLU A 222 16.36 -20.61 -3.33
CA GLU A 222 16.43 -21.32 -2.05
C GLU A 222 15.42 -20.78 -1.03
N CYS A 223 14.52 -19.85 -1.42
CA CYS A 223 13.54 -19.30 -0.50
C CYS A 223 12.56 -20.37 0.01
N GLN A 224 12.69 -20.72 1.28
CA GLN A 224 11.80 -21.68 1.95
C GLN A 224 10.59 -21.02 2.64
N SER A 225 10.44 -19.70 2.53
CA SER A 225 9.31 -19.01 3.16
C SER A 225 7.99 -19.61 2.67
N ARG A 226 6.98 -19.70 3.52
CA ARG A 226 5.61 -20.04 3.09
C ARG A 226 4.63 -18.98 3.59
N ASN A 227 5.16 -17.82 3.97
CA ASN A 227 4.39 -16.66 4.36
C ASN A 227 3.86 -15.98 3.11
N LEU A 228 2.53 -15.89 2.99
CA LEU A 228 1.87 -15.36 1.79
C LEU A 228 2.29 -13.92 1.46
N TYR A 229 2.50 -13.07 2.47
CA TYR A 229 2.98 -11.70 2.25
C TYR A 229 4.38 -11.71 1.66
N HIS A 230 5.30 -12.52 2.22
CA HIS A 230 6.64 -12.64 1.67
C HIS A 230 6.63 -13.10 0.21
N VAL A 231 5.84 -14.14 -0.11
CA VAL A 231 5.76 -14.64 -1.50
C VAL A 231 5.17 -13.59 -2.43
N LEU A 232 4.10 -12.92 -2.03
CA LEU A 232 3.50 -11.84 -2.82
C LEU A 232 4.43 -10.63 -3.02
N MET A 233 5.27 -10.30 -2.03
CA MET A 233 6.14 -9.12 -2.10
C MET A 233 7.45 -9.38 -2.83
N TYR A 234 7.95 -10.62 -2.81
CA TYR A 234 9.30 -10.93 -3.30
C TYR A 234 9.35 -11.97 -4.42
N HIS A 235 8.25 -12.67 -4.68
CA HIS A 235 8.18 -13.79 -5.62
C HIS A 235 6.90 -13.79 -6.48
N SER A 236 6.28 -12.61 -6.62
CA SER A 236 5.10 -12.40 -7.47
C SER A 236 5.44 -12.50 -8.96
N GLY A 237 6.64 -12.07 -9.39
CA GLY A 237 7.00 -12.00 -10.81
C GLY A 237 7.37 -13.33 -11.49
N ASN A 238 8.14 -13.23 -12.58
CA ASN A 238 8.40 -14.32 -13.55
C ASN A 238 9.23 -15.50 -13.01
N GLN A 239 9.60 -15.48 -11.74
CA GLN A 239 10.41 -16.52 -11.12
C GLN A 239 9.50 -17.62 -10.58
N ARG A 240 9.86 -18.87 -10.90
CA ARG A 240 9.20 -20.05 -10.34
C ARG A 240 9.38 -20.02 -8.82
N TYR A 241 8.29 -19.90 -8.07
CA TYR A 241 8.38 -19.99 -6.62
C TYR A 241 8.71 -21.43 -6.21
N PRO A 242 9.83 -21.69 -5.52
CA PRO A 242 10.29 -23.04 -5.20
C PRO A 242 9.27 -23.84 -4.38
N PRO A 243 9.30 -25.19 -4.51
CA PRO A 243 10.45 -25.97 -4.96
C PRO A 243 10.35 -26.54 -6.39
N ALA A 244 11.51 -26.70 -7.02
CA ALA A 244 11.66 -27.33 -8.34
C ALA A 244 11.12 -28.78 -8.40
N LYS A 245 11.02 -29.45 -7.23
CA LYS A 245 10.34 -30.73 -7.02
C LYS A 245 9.54 -30.66 -5.74
N THR A 246 8.21 -30.70 -5.84
CA THR A 246 7.34 -30.78 -4.67
C THR A 246 7.21 -32.23 -4.20
N ALA A 247 7.36 -32.49 -2.90
CA ALA A 247 7.12 -33.83 -2.35
C ALA A 247 5.63 -34.02 -2.00
N ASP A 248 5.18 -35.26 -1.91
CA ASP A 248 3.86 -35.56 -1.34
C ASP A 248 3.77 -35.02 0.10
N GLY A 249 2.60 -34.49 0.46
CA GLY A 249 2.34 -33.87 1.76
C GLY A 249 3.01 -32.51 1.95
N GLN A 250 3.70 -31.98 0.93
CA GLN A 250 4.33 -30.67 1.04
C GLN A 250 3.31 -29.55 0.96
N THR A 251 3.51 -28.53 1.80
CA THR A 251 2.81 -27.25 1.66
C THR A 251 3.57 -26.31 0.72
N VAL A 252 2.85 -25.79 -0.28
CA VAL A 252 3.35 -24.86 -1.28
C VAL A 252 2.56 -23.56 -1.28
N VAL A 253 3.06 -22.55 -1.99
CA VAL A 253 2.28 -21.36 -2.32
C VAL A 253 1.94 -21.42 -3.80
N GLY A 254 0.67 -21.19 -4.12
CA GLY A 254 0.15 -21.16 -5.47
C GLY A 254 -0.58 -19.87 -5.77
N PHE A 255 -0.66 -19.54 -7.04
CA PHE A 255 -1.34 -18.36 -7.54
C PHE A 255 -2.56 -18.76 -8.36
N HIS A 256 -3.64 -18.00 -8.24
CA HIS A 256 -4.87 -18.18 -8.99
C HIS A 256 -5.35 -16.83 -9.48
N GLN A 257 -5.72 -16.72 -10.76
CA GLN A 257 -6.34 -15.52 -11.31
C GLN A 257 -7.82 -15.79 -11.57
N THR A 258 -8.68 -14.86 -11.17
CA THR A 258 -10.12 -14.92 -11.39
C THR A 258 -10.70 -13.51 -11.49
N ASP A 259 -11.95 -13.34 -11.91
CA ASP A 259 -12.58 -12.02 -11.94
C ASP A 259 -12.86 -11.48 -10.52
N HIS A 260 -13.11 -10.18 -10.39
CA HIS A 260 -13.36 -9.56 -9.08
C HIS A 260 -14.55 -10.21 -8.35
N LYS A 261 -15.66 -10.45 -9.04
CA LYS A 261 -16.89 -11.00 -8.44
C LYS A 261 -16.65 -12.40 -7.87
N ALA A 262 -15.91 -13.24 -8.61
CA ALA A 262 -15.49 -14.56 -8.17
C ALA A 262 -14.54 -14.47 -6.98
N ALA A 263 -13.55 -13.57 -7.00
CA ALA A 263 -12.64 -13.37 -5.87
C ALA A 263 -13.38 -12.96 -4.58
N TYR A 264 -14.37 -12.06 -4.66
CA TYR A 264 -15.22 -11.72 -3.52
C TYR A 264 -16.05 -12.90 -3.03
N SER A 265 -16.62 -13.68 -3.95
CA SER A 265 -17.35 -14.91 -3.62
C SER A 265 -16.44 -15.90 -2.89
N ILE A 266 -15.19 -16.04 -3.32
CA ILE A 266 -14.17 -16.87 -2.67
C ILE A 266 -13.80 -16.33 -1.29
N ALA A 267 -13.66 -15.01 -1.12
CA ALA A 267 -13.43 -14.42 0.20
C ALA A 267 -14.59 -14.71 1.17
N LYS A 268 -15.84 -14.61 0.70
CA LYS A 268 -17.05 -14.85 1.52
C LYS A 268 -17.27 -16.34 1.81
N THR A 269 -17.10 -17.21 0.82
CA THR A 269 -17.56 -18.61 0.88
C THR A 269 -16.45 -19.65 0.86
N GLY A 270 -15.20 -19.26 0.65
CA GLY A 270 -14.09 -20.16 0.38
C GLY A 270 -13.98 -20.54 -1.10
N PHE A 271 -12.90 -21.24 -1.45
CA PHE A 271 -12.74 -21.80 -2.78
C PHE A 271 -13.77 -22.90 -3.05
N ARG A 272 -14.19 -23.05 -4.30
CA ARG A 272 -15.06 -24.13 -4.75
C ARG A 272 -14.45 -24.89 -5.91
N ALA A 273 -14.43 -26.22 -5.83
CA ALA A 273 -13.92 -27.05 -6.91
C ALA A 273 -14.73 -26.88 -8.20
N SER A 274 -14.06 -26.65 -9.32
CA SER A 274 -14.69 -26.70 -10.64
C SER A 274 -15.05 -28.15 -10.97
N LYS A 275 -16.16 -28.33 -11.69
CA LYS A 275 -16.58 -29.66 -12.21
C LYS A 275 -15.77 -30.12 -13.43
N LYS A 276 -15.05 -29.20 -14.08
CA LYS A 276 -14.33 -29.45 -15.33
C LYS A 276 -12.96 -28.77 -15.31
N GLY A 277 -12.04 -29.28 -16.12
CA GLY A 277 -10.74 -28.67 -16.38
C GLY A 277 -9.75 -29.70 -16.92
N MET A 278 -8.62 -29.22 -17.45
CA MET A 278 -7.64 -30.05 -18.15
C MET A 278 -6.91 -31.08 -17.26
N LEU A 279 -6.98 -30.94 -15.94
CA LEU A 279 -6.45 -31.89 -14.95
C LEU A 279 -7.58 -32.58 -14.16
N GLY A 280 -8.81 -32.47 -14.66
CA GLY A 280 -10.03 -32.94 -14.01
C GLY A 280 -10.68 -31.92 -13.07
N PRO A 281 -11.71 -32.32 -12.31
CA PRO A 281 -12.39 -31.46 -11.35
C PRO A 281 -11.46 -30.99 -10.23
N GLY A 282 -11.57 -29.72 -9.83
CA GLY A 282 -10.77 -29.14 -8.74
C GLY A 282 -10.54 -27.64 -8.87
N VAL A 283 -9.65 -27.11 -8.02
CA VAL A 283 -9.21 -25.71 -8.01
C VAL A 283 -7.78 -25.63 -8.55
N TYR A 284 -7.56 -24.76 -9.53
CA TYR A 284 -6.32 -24.67 -10.29
C TYR A 284 -5.43 -23.55 -9.78
N PHE A 285 -4.16 -23.84 -9.59
CA PHE A 285 -3.14 -22.86 -9.22
C PHE A 285 -1.94 -22.98 -10.15
N ALA A 286 -1.24 -21.88 -10.39
CA ALA A 286 0.08 -21.88 -10.99
C ALA A 286 1.16 -21.58 -9.94
N THR A 287 2.42 -21.79 -10.32
CA THR A 287 3.59 -21.59 -9.45
C THR A 287 4.16 -20.17 -9.49
N SER A 288 3.68 -19.30 -10.38
CA SER A 288 3.98 -17.86 -10.44
C SER A 288 2.76 -17.05 -10.90
N LEU A 289 2.73 -15.73 -10.67
CA LEU A 289 1.62 -14.89 -11.17
C LEU A 289 1.61 -14.80 -12.69
N ASP A 290 2.77 -14.65 -13.34
CA ASP A 290 2.85 -14.53 -14.80
C ASP A 290 2.24 -15.75 -15.52
N HIS A 291 2.38 -16.95 -14.95
CA HIS A 291 1.75 -18.15 -15.48
C HIS A 291 0.25 -18.26 -15.15
N THR A 292 -0.27 -17.40 -14.28
CA THR A 292 -1.71 -17.20 -14.11
C THR A 292 -2.29 -16.10 -14.98
N GLU A 293 -1.47 -15.14 -15.42
CA GLU A 293 -1.91 -14.08 -16.32
C GLU A 293 -2.56 -14.68 -17.57
N PHE A 294 -3.64 -14.07 -18.03
CA PHE A 294 -4.44 -14.47 -19.19
C PHE A 294 -5.35 -15.69 -19.00
N LYS A 295 -5.35 -16.37 -17.85
CA LYS A 295 -6.28 -17.50 -17.59
C LYS A 295 -7.73 -17.06 -17.43
N ALA A 296 -7.96 -15.85 -16.91
CA ALA A 296 -9.31 -15.31 -16.78
C ALA A 296 -9.89 -14.77 -18.12
N GLN A 297 -9.12 -14.75 -19.21
CA GLN A 297 -9.47 -14.10 -20.49
C GLN A 297 -9.89 -12.61 -20.39
N GLN A 298 -9.87 -12.03 -19.18
CA GLN A 298 -10.27 -10.67 -18.81
C GLN A 298 -9.46 -10.20 -17.59
N TYR A 299 -9.61 -8.91 -17.23
CA TYR A 299 -9.07 -8.34 -16.00
C TYR A 299 -9.38 -9.21 -14.79
N GLY A 300 -8.38 -9.42 -13.93
CA GLY A 300 -8.49 -10.42 -12.88
C GLY A 300 -7.88 -9.97 -11.57
N THR A 301 -8.53 -10.36 -10.49
CA THR A 301 -7.96 -10.39 -9.15
C THR A 301 -7.06 -11.60 -9.02
N TYR A 302 -5.88 -11.41 -8.44
CA TYR A 302 -4.98 -12.51 -8.11
C TYR A 302 -5.27 -13.02 -6.71
N ILE A 303 -5.09 -14.32 -6.50
CA ILE A 303 -5.20 -14.95 -5.20
C ILE A 303 -3.92 -15.75 -4.97
N CYS A 304 -3.18 -15.38 -3.93
CA CYS A 304 -2.01 -16.12 -3.48
C CYS A 304 -2.43 -17.00 -2.30
N ALA A 305 -2.27 -18.31 -2.44
CA ALA A 305 -2.81 -19.29 -1.52
C ALA A 305 -1.74 -20.27 -1.02
N LYS A 306 -1.84 -20.64 0.25
CA LYS A 306 -1.02 -21.67 0.90
C LYS A 306 -1.75 -22.99 0.82
N ILE A 307 -1.13 -23.99 0.20
CA ILE A 307 -1.80 -25.20 -0.27
C ILE A 307 -1.03 -26.44 0.18
N ASP A 308 -1.72 -27.36 0.84
CA ASP A 308 -1.23 -28.70 1.17
C ASP A 308 -1.48 -29.66 0.00
N LEU A 309 -0.41 -30.07 -0.67
CA LEU A 309 -0.50 -30.92 -1.86
C LEU A 309 -0.95 -32.35 -1.54
N ARG A 310 -0.78 -32.84 -0.30
CA ARG A 310 -1.10 -34.24 0.06
C ARG A 310 -0.54 -35.22 -0.98
N ARG A 311 -1.30 -36.27 -1.34
CA ARG A 311 -0.89 -37.24 -2.38
C ARG A 311 -1.02 -36.62 -3.76
N THR A 312 0.10 -36.50 -4.46
CA THR A 312 0.19 -35.76 -5.73
C THR A 312 0.43 -36.69 -6.91
N PHE A 313 -0.49 -36.70 -7.88
CA PHE A 313 -0.30 -37.37 -9.16
C PHE A 313 0.39 -36.41 -10.12
N ARG A 314 1.61 -36.74 -10.55
CA ARG A 314 2.38 -35.93 -11.51
C ARG A 314 2.14 -36.38 -12.93
N THR A 315 1.98 -35.42 -13.85
CA THR A 315 1.83 -35.70 -15.27
C THR A 315 2.48 -34.60 -16.12
N LYS A 316 2.90 -34.97 -17.33
CA LYS A 316 3.28 -34.04 -18.41
C LYS A 316 2.22 -33.93 -19.50
N THR A 317 1.14 -34.71 -19.39
CA THR A 317 0.06 -34.75 -20.37
C THR A 317 -1.18 -34.04 -19.84
N LYS A 318 -1.88 -33.36 -20.75
CA LYS A 318 -3.20 -32.79 -20.46
C LYS A 318 -4.24 -33.91 -20.45
N ASN A 319 -5.31 -33.73 -19.67
CA ASN A 319 -6.38 -34.71 -19.45
C ASN A 319 -5.88 -36.10 -19.01
N PRO A 320 -5.03 -36.19 -17.97
CA PRO A 320 -4.55 -37.47 -17.50
C PRO A 320 -5.67 -38.33 -16.89
N THR A 321 -5.59 -39.64 -17.06
CA THR A 321 -6.38 -40.60 -16.27
C THR A 321 -5.79 -40.68 -14.86
N VAL A 322 -6.34 -39.90 -13.94
CA VAL A 322 -5.80 -39.78 -12.57
C VAL A 322 -6.50 -40.79 -11.65
N PRO A 323 -5.74 -41.64 -10.93
CA PRO A 323 -6.31 -42.55 -9.94
C PRO A 323 -7.05 -41.81 -8.81
N THR A 324 -8.08 -42.45 -8.24
CA THR A 324 -8.97 -41.83 -7.24
C THR A 324 -8.30 -41.58 -5.89
N ASN A 325 -7.18 -42.24 -5.61
CA ASN A 325 -6.42 -42.08 -4.37
C ASN A 325 -5.50 -40.85 -4.35
N TYR A 326 -5.48 -40.01 -5.39
CA TYR A 326 -4.71 -38.77 -5.38
C TYR A 326 -5.57 -37.55 -5.07
N ASP A 327 -5.04 -36.67 -4.25
CA ASP A 327 -5.69 -35.45 -3.77
C ASP A 327 -5.35 -34.25 -4.66
N THR A 328 -4.15 -34.25 -5.27
CA THR A 328 -3.69 -33.21 -6.19
C THR A 328 -3.18 -33.80 -7.50
N VAL A 329 -3.42 -33.09 -8.60
CA VAL A 329 -2.83 -33.37 -9.91
C VAL A 329 -1.83 -32.26 -10.23
N TYR A 330 -0.56 -32.59 -10.39
CA TYR A 330 0.50 -31.65 -10.72
C TYR A 330 0.91 -31.82 -12.18
N PHE A 331 0.76 -30.76 -12.96
CA PHE A 331 1.11 -30.72 -14.37
C PHE A 331 2.45 -30.02 -14.55
N GLU A 332 3.44 -30.79 -14.96
CA GLU A 332 4.80 -30.32 -15.23
C GLU A 332 4.87 -29.78 -16.65
N HIS A 333 5.08 -28.48 -16.80
CA HIS A 333 5.20 -27.83 -18.09
C HIS A 333 6.67 -27.71 -18.47
N ASP A 334 7.03 -28.07 -19.71
CA ASP A 334 8.43 -27.99 -20.20
C ASP A 334 9.05 -26.58 -20.15
N ARG A 335 8.24 -25.54 -19.99
CA ARG A 335 8.66 -24.13 -19.93
C ARG A 335 8.63 -23.57 -18.49
N GLY A 336 8.44 -24.41 -17.48
CA GLY A 336 8.37 -23.99 -16.07
C GLY A 336 7.03 -23.38 -15.64
N ALA A 337 6.05 -23.33 -16.54
CA ALA A 337 4.68 -22.88 -16.28
C ALA A 337 3.83 -23.95 -15.57
N ASP A 338 4.37 -24.51 -14.49
CA ASP A 338 3.75 -25.63 -13.80
C ASP A 338 2.42 -25.21 -13.18
N GLU A 339 1.46 -26.13 -13.28
CA GLU A 339 0.12 -25.97 -12.73
C GLU A 339 -0.21 -27.11 -11.81
N PHE A 340 -1.11 -26.88 -10.85
CA PHE A 340 -1.63 -27.94 -10.04
C PHE A 340 -3.11 -27.73 -9.72
N CYS A 341 -3.84 -28.84 -9.75
CA CYS A 341 -5.26 -28.92 -9.50
C CYS A 341 -5.49 -29.65 -8.18
N VAL A 342 -5.99 -28.95 -7.17
CA VAL A 342 -6.36 -29.54 -5.88
C VAL A 342 -7.83 -29.94 -5.89
N ARG A 343 -8.12 -31.16 -5.44
CA ARG A 343 -9.47 -31.73 -5.52
C ARG A 343 -10.31 -31.45 -4.29
N LYS A 344 -9.66 -31.16 -3.15
CA LYS A 344 -10.31 -30.91 -1.88
C LYS A 344 -10.03 -29.48 -1.43
N GLU A 345 -11.09 -28.72 -1.17
CA GLU A 345 -10.99 -27.32 -0.74
C GLU A 345 -10.21 -27.17 0.58
N GLN A 346 -10.24 -28.20 1.45
CA GLN A 346 -9.49 -28.23 2.71
C GLN A 346 -7.96 -28.26 2.51
N GLN A 347 -7.49 -28.52 1.30
CA GLN A 347 -6.07 -28.38 0.96
C GLN A 347 -5.62 -26.91 0.91
N ILE A 348 -6.56 -25.99 0.71
CA ILE A 348 -6.29 -24.55 0.61
C ILE A 348 -6.40 -23.95 2.02
N GLN A 349 -5.26 -23.84 2.69
CA GLN A 349 -5.19 -23.51 4.12
C GLN A 349 -5.47 -22.04 4.41
N SER A 350 -4.93 -21.15 3.57
CA SER A 350 -5.15 -19.71 3.69
C SER A 350 -4.78 -18.98 2.42
N TRP A 351 -5.35 -17.80 2.19
CA TRP A 351 -5.07 -17.01 1.00
C TRP A 351 -5.19 -15.50 1.22
N ILE A 352 -4.46 -14.75 0.39
CA ILE A 352 -4.54 -13.30 0.25
C ILE A 352 -5.07 -13.00 -1.15
N ILE A 353 -5.98 -12.04 -1.25
CA ILE A 353 -6.54 -11.59 -2.51
C ILE A 353 -5.88 -10.27 -2.88
N VAL A 354 -5.26 -10.19 -4.05
CA VAL A 354 -4.65 -8.97 -4.58
C VAL A 354 -5.55 -8.40 -5.66
N VAL A 355 -6.06 -7.20 -5.40
CA VAL A 355 -6.99 -6.52 -6.30
C VAL A 355 -6.21 -5.57 -7.18
N ASP A 356 -6.19 -5.89 -8.47
CA ASP A 356 -5.71 -5.00 -9.52
C ASP A 356 -6.68 -3.82 -9.69
N GLN A 357 -6.13 -2.62 -9.82
CA GLN A 357 -6.90 -1.38 -9.99
C GLN A 357 -6.88 -0.86 -11.42
N ASP A 358 -5.95 -1.33 -12.28
CA ASP A 358 -5.83 -0.80 -13.65
C ASP A 358 -5.79 -1.90 -14.72
N PRO A 359 -6.53 -1.71 -15.83
CA PRO A 359 -6.45 -2.60 -16.97
C PRO A 359 -5.06 -2.53 -17.62
N ASN A 360 -4.40 -3.69 -17.82
CA ASN A 360 -3.12 -3.77 -18.54
C ASN A 360 -3.25 -3.12 -19.94
N GLU A 361 -2.40 -2.15 -20.26
CA GLU A 361 -2.39 -1.42 -21.55
C GLU A 361 -2.33 -2.36 -22.77
N ARG A 362 -1.75 -3.55 -22.64
CA ARG A 362 -1.67 -4.54 -23.73
C ARG A 362 -3.05 -5.08 -24.14
N VAL A 363 -4.02 -5.09 -23.23
CA VAL A 363 -5.42 -5.48 -23.51
C VAL A 363 -6.18 -4.31 -24.16
N LEU A 364 -5.96 -3.08 -23.69
CA LEU A 364 -6.50 -1.87 -24.30
C LEU A 364 -6.03 -1.70 -25.76
N LYS A 365 -4.77 -2.08 -26.05
CA LYS A 365 -4.21 -2.05 -27.42
C LYS A 365 -4.74 -3.14 -28.34
N LYS A 366 -5.41 -4.19 -27.83
CA LYS A 366 -5.88 -5.34 -28.64
C LYS A 366 -7.28 -5.18 -29.26
N GLY A 367 -7.87 -3.99 -29.20
CA GLY A 367 -8.86 -3.45 -30.17
C GLY A 367 -10.16 -4.22 -30.47
N ASN A 368 -10.36 -5.45 -29.99
CA ASN A 368 -11.46 -6.34 -30.41
C ASN A 368 -12.22 -6.98 -29.25
N ALA A 369 -12.02 -6.51 -28.02
CA ALA A 369 -12.93 -6.86 -26.93
C ALA A 369 -14.23 -6.09 -27.15
N GLY A 370 -15.22 -6.74 -27.77
CA GLY A 370 -16.58 -6.25 -27.86
C GLY A 370 -16.98 -5.69 -26.50
N ARG A 371 -17.44 -4.43 -26.53
CA ARG A 371 -17.90 -3.58 -25.43
C ARG A 371 -18.25 -4.43 -24.20
N LEU A 372 -17.26 -4.62 -23.33
CA LEU A 372 -17.48 -5.29 -22.05
C LEU A 372 -18.53 -4.44 -21.35
N ASP A 373 -19.65 -5.07 -20.99
CA ASP A 373 -20.63 -4.50 -20.09
C ASP A 373 -19.89 -4.35 -18.75
N SER A 374 -19.20 -3.22 -18.61
CA SER A 374 -18.45 -2.81 -17.45
C SER A 374 -19.46 -2.63 -16.35
N GLY A 375 -19.86 -3.73 -15.71
CA GLY A 375 -20.82 -3.69 -14.61
C GLY A 375 -20.26 -2.81 -13.52
N LYS A 376 -20.62 -1.52 -13.54
CA LYS A 376 -20.48 -0.42 -12.57
C LYS A 376 -19.18 -0.25 -11.76
N PHE A 377 -18.23 -1.17 -11.81
CA PHE A 377 -16.98 -1.11 -11.05
C PHE A 377 -15.93 -0.21 -11.72
N ILE A 378 -16.02 0.00 -13.04
CA ILE A 378 -15.07 0.83 -13.81
C ILE A 378 -15.63 2.23 -14.09
N GLU A 379 -16.95 2.38 -14.33
CA GLU A 379 -17.55 3.69 -14.56
C GLU A 379 -17.55 4.60 -13.32
N ASP A 380 -17.48 4.02 -12.11
CA ASP A 380 -17.38 4.79 -10.86
C ASP A 380 -15.97 5.38 -10.61
N ARG A 381 -14.97 5.08 -11.45
CA ARG A 381 -13.60 5.57 -11.25
C ARG A 381 -12.97 6.37 -12.39
N LEU A 382 -13.50 6.28 -13.61
CA LEU A 382 -12.93 6.98 -14.78
C LEU A 382 -13.90 7.96 -15.47
N ASN A 383 -15.16 8.07 -15.03
CA ASN A 383 -15.99 9.21 -15.41
C ASN A 383 -15.61 10.44 -14.57
N GLU A 384 -14.59 11.15 -15.05
CA GLU A 384 -14.24 12.54 -14.70
C GLU A 384 -15.40 13.55 -14.92
N ASN A 385 -16.60 13.10 -15.29
CA ASN A 385 -17.79 13.92 -15.51
C ASN A 385 -18.79 13.93 -14.34
N VAL A 386 -18.57 13.22 -13.22
CA VAL A 386 -19.41 13.34 -12.01
C VAL A 386 -18.99 14.53 -11.12
N TYR A 387 -17.90 15.22 -11.46
CA TYR A 387 -17.39 16.40 -10.73
C TYR A 387 -17.93 17.77 -11.21
N LYS A 388 -18.90 17.81 -12.13
CA LYS A 388 -19.61 19.05 -12.50
C LYS A 388 -21.06 19.01 -12.03
N GLY A 389 -21.30 19.24 -10.75
CA GLY A 389 -22.67 19.28 -10.22
C GLY A 389 -22.88 19.84 -8.82
N CYS A 390 -21.85 20.41 -8.16
CA CYS A 390 -22.01 20.96 -6.80
C CYS A 390 -21.33 22.33 -6.59
N PHE A 391 -21.16 23.13 -7.64
CA PHE A 391 -20.70 24.54 -7.52
C PHE A 391 -21.60 25.52 -8.30
N ALA A 392 -22.90 25.25 -8.35
CA ALA A 392 -23.89 26.18 -8.87
C ALA A 392 -25.03 26.43 -7.87
N SER A 393 -24.67 26.73 -6.62
CA SER A 393 -25.53 27.44 -5.65
C SER A 393 -24.82 27.55 -4.29
N LEU A 394 -23.83 28.43 -4.20
CA LEU A 394 -23.46 29.16 -2.99
C LEU A 394 -22.74 30.43 -3.38
#